data_AF-A0A7L4JGN5-F1
#
_entry.id   AF-A0A7L4JGN5-F1
#
_cell.length_a   1.000
_cell.length_b   1.000
_cell.length_c   1.000
_cell.angle_alpha   90.00
_cell.angle_beta   90.00
_cell.angle_gamma   90.00
#
_symmetry.space_group_name_H-M   'P 1'
#
loop_
_entity.id
_entity.type
_entity.pdbx_description
1 polymer ?
#
loop_
_entity_poly.entity_id
_entity_poly.type
_entity_poly.pdbx_seq_one_letter_code
_entity_poly.pdbx_strand_id
1 'polypeptide(L)'
;PGGTPPGHAFHLELHTAGMLQRNLCVRVELLCTCTREQLGEDMLCFLHHPEEELRRRQDPSLLHTLCTGASLDVEKTVHWFHQFTRVAWLLLPESRHWCLMLQPSSRSCKFQLSKDNESFAVEIVFGVQQGDSDISVGSQPAETGIPSTTWLQTYAVAEAKSFRHISRQAPQDSWHCKCLQLLTRFPTGAGFSSYALKTVGMHLLNTIPPTQWRGGDSRQRLMDILKYLHCSLETKQLHHFVLGNASFPMEISLPSGFRVAEPPNLFQHQASSLDDHAKAVQEYIHLLPR
;
A
#
# COMPACT_ATOMS: atom_id res chain seq x y z
N PRO A 1 16.42 9.76 -3.89
CA PRO A 1 17.30 8.59 -3.79
C PRO A 1 16.48 7.29 -3.82
N GLY A 2 16.89 6.37 -4.69
CA GLY A 2 16.21 5.12 -5.02
C GLY A 2 16.15 4.92 -6.53
N GLY A 3 17.31 4.93 -7.21
CA GLY A 3 17.38 4.56 -8.63
C GLY A 3 17.27 3.04 -8.79
N THR A 4 16.96 2.58 -10.00
CA THR A 4 16.98 1.14 -10.30
C THR A 4 18.38 0.57 -10.06
N PRO A 5 18.51 -0.65 -9.52
CA PRO A 5 19.79 -1.36 -9.45
C PRO A 5 20.48 -1.33 -10.82
N PRO A 6 21.80 -1.05 -10.89
CA PRO A 6 22.51 -1.04 -12.16
C PRO A 6 22.31 -2.36 -12.92
N GLY A 7 22.15 -2.26 -14.24
CA GLY A 7 21.91 -3.41 -15.10
C GLY A 7 20.51 -4.01 -15.00
N HIS A 8 19.55 -3.37 -14.33
CA HIS A 8 18.18 -3.88 -14.22
C HIS A 8 17.15 -2.81 -14.62
N ALA A 9 16.16 -3.23 -15.40
CA ALA A 9 14.94 -2.47 -15.71
C ALA A 9 13.72 -3.21 -15.16
N PHE A 10 12.73 -2.45 -14.67
CA PHE A 10 11.48 -2.97 -14.12
C PHE A 10 10.34 -2.47 -14.98
N HIS A 11 9.54 -3.40 -15.49
CA HIS A 11 8.40 -3.14 -16.36
C HIS A 11 7.14 -3.69 -15.70
N LEU A 12 6.09 -2.89 -15.64
CA LEU A 12 4.78 -3.32 -15.13
C LEU A 12 3.91 -3.83 -16.27
N GLU A 13 3.51 -5.10 -16.18
CA GLU A 13 2.65 -5.77 -17.15
C GLU A 13 1.31 -6.12 -16.50
N LEU A 14 0.21 -5.92 -17.23
CA LEU A 14 -1.12 -6.24 -16.73
C LEU A 14 -1.35 -7.76 -16.84
N HIS A 15 -1.63 -8.42 -15.71
CA HIS A 15 -1.90 -9.86 -15.67
C HIS A 15 -3.40 -10.16 -15.84
N THR A 16 -4.27 -9.43 -15.13
CA THR A 16 -5.73 -9.58 -15.26
C THR A 16 -6.44 -8.28 -14.88
N ALA A 17 -7.49 -7.93 -15.63
CA ALA A 17 -8.30 -6.75 -15.38
C ALA A 17 -9.39 -7.03 -14.32
N GLY A 18 -9.13 -6.67 -13.07
CA GLY A 18 -10.15 -6.50 -12.02
C GLY A 18 -10.62 -5.04 -11.91
N MET A 19 -11.84 -4.79 -11.41
CA MET A 19 -12.43 -3.44 -11.31
C MET A 19 -11.81 -2.54 -10.22
N LEU A 20 -11.36 -3.10 -9.10
CA LEU A 20 -10.88 -2.32 -7.93
C LEU A 20 -9.39 -2.51 -7.64
N GLN A 21 -8.88 -3.73 -7.80
CA GLN A 21 -7.46 -4.08 -7.69
C GLN A 21 -7.07 -4.87 -8.93
N ARG A 22 -6.23 -4.27 -9.77
CA ARG A 22 -5.68 -4.96 -10.94
C ARG A 22 -4.54 -5.86 -10.49
N ASN A 23 -4.50 -7.06 -11.08
CA ASN A 23 -3.38 -7.98 -10.94
C ASN A 23 -2.33 -7.59 -11.96
N LEU A 24 -1.12 -7.27 -11.51
CA LEU A 24 0.02 -6.94 -12.34
C LEU A 24 1.16 -7.93 -12.12
N CYS A 25 2.01 -8.05 -13.13
CA CYS A 25 3.30 -8.71 -13.06
C CYS A 25 4.38 -7.62 -13.15
N VAL A 26 5.42 -7.73 -12.33
CA VAL A 26 6.61 -6.88 -12.46
C VAL A 26 7.66 -7.68 -13.21
N ARG A 27 7.85 -7.40 -14.50
CA ARG A 27 8.90 -8.02 -15.31
C ARG A 27 10.23 -7.30 -15.08
N VAL A 28 11.27 -8.07 -14.82
CA VAL A 28 12.64 -7.58 -14.64
C VAL A 28 13.45 -7.97 -15.87
N GLU A 29 14.18 -7.02 -16.41
CA GLU A 29 15.03 -7.19 -17.58
C GLU A 29 16.47 -6.80 -17.24
N LEU A 30 17.43 -7.61 -17.69
CA LEU A 30 18.85 -7.28 -17.59
C LEU A 30 19.25 -6.34 -18.72
N LEU A 31 19.92 -5.26 -18.35
CA LEU A 31 20.54 -4.31 -19.26
C LEU A 31 22.05 -4.53 -19.29
N CYS A 32 22.65 -4.33 -20.47
CA CYS A 32 24.10 -4.37 -20.61
C CYS A 32 24.75 -3.25 -19.79
N THR A 33 25.75 -3.60 -18.98
CA THR A 33 26.53 -2.65 -18.18
C THR A 33 28.00 -2.54 -18.61
N CYS A 34 28.41 -3.12 -19.75
CA CYS A 34 29.82 -3.12 -20.19
C CYS A 34 30.44 -1.71 -20.29
N THR A 35 29.66 -0.69 -20.68
CA THR A 35 30.15 0.70 -20.69
C THR A 35 30.48 1.20 -19.29
N ARG A 36 29.69 0.79 -18.29
CA ARG A 36 29.89 1.16 -16.87
C ARG A 36 31.07 0.41 -16.26
N GLU A 37 31.20 -0.87 -16.62
CA GLU A 37 32.34 -1.70 -16.25
C GLU A 37 33.66 -1.11 -16.77
N GLN A 38 33.70 -0.67 -18.03
CA GLN A 38 34.86 0.00 -18.63
C GLN A 38 35.22 1.32 -17.94
N LEU A 39 34.26 1.99 -17.30
CA LEU A 39 34.46 3.20 -16.52
C LEU A 39 34.97 2.91 -15.09
N GLY A 40 35.25 1.64 -14.78
CA GLY A 40 35.81 1.23 -13.49
C GLY A 40 34.78 1.08 -12.37
N GLU A 41 33.49 0.95 -12.69
CA GLU A 41 32.51 0.51 -11.70
C GLU A 41 32.80 -0.95 -11.31
N ASP A 42 32.78 -1.25 -10.00
CA ASP A 42 33.05 -2.58 -9.43
C ASP A 42 31.84 -3.53 -9.64
N MET A 43 31.49 -3.76 -10.90
CA MET A 43 30.40 -4.63 -11.33
C MET A 43 30.67 -5.15 -12.74
N LEU A 44 30.67 -6.48 -12.90
CA LEU A 44 30.73 -7.16 -14.19
C LEU A 44 29.36 -7.20 -14.85
N CYS A 45 29.35 -7.12 -16.18
CA CYS A 45 28.12 -7.24 -16.96
C CYS A 45 27.51 -8.65 -16.89
N PHE A 46 26.31 -8.76 -16.33
CA PHE A 46 25.55 -10.02 -16.24
C PHE A 46 25.21 -10.66 -17.59
N LEU A 47 25.24 -9.91 -18.70
CA LEU A 47 24.90 -10.42 -20.03
C LEU A 47 26.09 -10.96 -20.82
N HIS A 48 27.31 -10.49 -20.54
CA HIS A 48 28.48 -10.74 -21.38
C HIS A 48 29.61 -11.49 -20.68
N HIS A 49 29.59 -11.60 -19.34
CA HIS A 49 30.52 -12.46 -18.61
C HIS A 49 29.96 -13.87 -18.43
N PRO A 50 30.83 -14.89 -18.43
CA PRO A 50 30.42 -16.27 -18.15
C PRO A 50 29.96 -16.41 -16.70
N GLU A 51 28.96 -17.27 -16.48
CA GLU A 51 28.31 -17.47 -15.17
C GLU A 51 29.31 -17.86 -14.06
N GLU A 52 30.33 -18.65 -14.39
CA GLU A 52 31.37 -19.08 -13.46
C GLU A 52 32.25 -17.92 -12.96
N GLU A 53 32.48 -16.91 -13.80
CA GLU A 53 33.21 -15.71 -13.38
C GLU A 53 32.33 -14.84 -12.48
N LEU A 54 31.07 -14.64 -12.88
CA LEU A 54 30.09 -13.87 -12.12
C LEU A 54 29.94 -14.41 -10.70
N ARG A 55 29.73 -15.73 -10.55
CA ARG A 55 29.59 -16.40 -9.24
C ARG A 55 30.80 -16.24 -8.31
N ARG A 56 31.99 -16.02 -8.87
CA ARG A 56 33.24 -15.87 -8.09
C ARG A 56 33.51 -14.43 -7.70
N ARG A 57 33.10 -13.46 -8.53
CA ARG A 57 33.49 -12.06 -8.41
C ARG A 57 32.38 -11.15 -7.91
N GLN A 58 31.11 -11.54 -8.00
CA GLN A 58 29.99 -10.74 -7.52
C GLN A 58 28.79 -11.57 -7.05
N ASP A 59 27.90 -10.91 -6.33
CA ASP A 59 26.64 -11.52 -5.89
C ASP A 59 25.74 -11.91 -7.09
N PRO A 60 24.87 -12.92 -6.93
CA PRO A 60 23.90 -13.26 -7.95
C PRO A 60 23.03 -12.07 -8.33
N SER A 61 22.60 -12.03 -9.60
CA SER A 61 21.71 -10.97 -10.07
C SER A 61 20.36 -11.00 -9.34
N LEU A 62 19.67 -9.86 -9.33
CA LEU A 62 18.33 -9.77 -8.77
C LEU A 62 17.37 -10.76 -9.46
N LEU A 63 17.55 -11.01 -10.75
CA LEU A 63 16.78 -12.04 -11.47
C LEU A 63 16.96 -13.43 -10.86
N HIS A 64 18.17 -13.78 -10.45
CA HIS A 64 18.43 -15.09 -9.85
C HIS A 64 17.82 -15.18 -8.44
N THR A 65 17.93 -14.10 -7.66
CA THR A 65 17.58 -14.10 -6.24
C THR A 65 16.10 -13.84 -5.97
N LEU A 66 15.48 -12.89 -6.68
CA LEU A 66 14.13 -12.38 -6.37
C LEU A 66 13.07 -12.71 -7.43
N CYS A 67 13.44 -13.25 -8.59
CA CYS A 67 12.49 -13.51 -9.69
C CYS A 67 12.22 -15.00 -9.91
N THR A 68 11.03 -15.30 -10.43
CA THR A 68 10.67 -16.60 -11.02
C THR A 68 10.58 -16.39 -12.53
N GLY A 69 11.57 -16.90 -13.26
CA GLY A 69 11.80 -16.48 -14.65
C GLY A 69 12.20 -15.01 -14.70
N ALA A 70 11.51 -14.22 -15.53
CA ALA A 70 11.71 -12.77 -15.60
C ALA A 70 10.74 -11.99 -14.69
N SER A 71 9.86 -12.65 -13.94
CA SER A 71 8.85 -11.98 -13.11
C SER A 71 9.33 -11.86 -11.66
N LEU A 72 9.26 -10.68 -11.08
CA LEU A 72 9.56 -10.45 -9.67
C LEU A 72 8.59 -11.25 -8.80
N ASP A 73 9.14 -12.10 -7.96
CA ASP A 73 8.39 -13.05 -7.16
C ASP A 73 8.27 -12.52 -5.73
N VAL A 74 7.02 -12.38 -5.28
CA VAL A 74 6.70 -11.84 -3.96
C VAL A 74 7.22 -12.76 -2.86
N GLU A 75 7.08 -14.08 -3.00
CA GLU A 75 7.51 -15.04 -1.98
C GLU A 75 9.03 -15.08 -1.86
N LYS A 76 9.74 -15.06 -3.00
CA LYS A 76 11.21 -14.93 -2.99
C LYS A 76 11.66 -13.62 -2.37
N THR A 77 10.97 -12.52 -2.68
CA THR A 77 11.25 -11.20 -2.10
C THR A 77 11.07 -11.20 -0.58
N VAL A 78 9.96 -11.73 -0.10
CA VAL A 78 9.65 -11.90 1.33
C VAL A 78 10.69 -12.79 2.00
N HIS A 79 11.03 -13.94 1.40
CA HIS A 79 12.04 -14.86 1.94
C HIS A 79 13.42 -14.20 2.04
N TRP A 80 13.86 -13.54 0.97
CA TRP A 80 15.14 -12.81 0.95
C TRP A 80 15.18 -11.75 2.05
N PHE A 81 14.13 -10.94 2.17
CA PHE A 81 14.07 -9.89 3.19
C PHE A 81 14.02 -10.46 4.61
N HIS A 82 13.34 -11.59 4.83
CA HIS A 82 13.38 -12.30 6.11
C HIS A 82 14.80 -12.71 6.48
N GLN A 83 15.57 -13.33 5.57
CA GLN A 83 16.95 -13.72 5.85
C GLN A 83 17.82 -12.49 6.12
N PHE A 84 17.68 -11.45 5.30
CA PHE A 84 18.37 -10.18 5.50
C PHE A 84 18.08 -9.59 6.89
N THR A 85 16.81 -9.55 7.30
CA THR A 85 16.39 -9.02 8.60
C THR A 85 17.01 -9.81 9.75
N ARG A 86 17.12 -11.15 9.65
CA ARG A 86 17.76 -11.97 10.69
C ARG A 86 19.23 -11.60 10.89
N VAL A 87 19.96 -11.41 9.79
CA VAL A 87 21.38 -11.05 9.83
C VAL A 87 21.55 -9.62 10.31
N ALA A 88 20.79 -8.68 9.74
CA ALA A 88 20.83 -7.27 10.10
C ALA A 88 20.47 -7.05 11.58
N TRP A 89 19.49 -7.79 12.11
CA TRP A 89 19.09 -7.70 13.51
C TRP A 89 20.26 -7.93 14.47
N LEU A 90 21.13 -8.89 14.18
CA LEU A 90 22.31 -9.19 15.02
C LEU A 90 23.32 -8.04 15.08
N LEU A 91 23.28 -7.13 14.10
CA LEU A 91 24.17 -5.97 14.03
C LEU A 91 23.58 -4.74 14.74
N LEU A 92 22.28 -4.75 15.06
CA LEU A 92 21.59 -3.64 15.68
C LEU A 92 21.81 -3.63 17.21
N PRO A 93 22.13 -2.47 17.83
CA PRO A 93 22.23 -2.35 19.29
C PRO A 93 20.96 -2.81 20.04
N GLU A 94 19.80 -2.65 19.42
CA GLU A 94 18.48 -2.99 19.94
C GLU A 94 18.33 -4.50 20.21
N SER A 95 19.05 -5.35 19.47
CA SER A 95 19.02 -6.81 19.63
C SER A 95 19.43 -7.30 21.02
N ARG A 96 20.12 -6.46 21.80
CA ARG A 96 20.50 -6.76 23.19
C ARG A 96 19.35 -6.64 24.19
N HIS A 97 18.33 -5.88 23.84
CA HIS A 97 17.22 -5.54 24.74
C HIS A 97 15.86 -5.98 24.21
N TRP A 98 15.77 -6.22 22.91
CA TRP A 98 14.55 -6.64 22.23
C TRP A 98 14.71 -8.06 21.68
N CYS A 99 13.64 -8.84 21.75
CA CYS A 99 13.52 -10.11 21.06
C CYS A 99 12.78 -9.89 19.73
N LEU A 100 13.35 -10.41 18.64
CA LEU A 100 12.72 -10.42 17.32
C LEU A 100 12.17 -11.82 17.01
N MET A 101 10.85 -11.90 16.87
CA MET A 101 10.15 -13.12 16.48
C MET A 101 9.56 -12.95 15.08
N LEU A 102 10.12 -13.65 14.10
CA LEU A 102 9.57 -13.65 12.74
C LEU A 102 8.29 -14.49 12.68
N GLN A 103 7.26 -13.96 12.03
CA GLN A 103 5.98 -14.63 11.83
C GLN A 103 5.85 -15.14 10.38
N PRO A 104 5.23 -16.31 10.16
CA PRO A 104 5.05 -16.86 8.83
C PRO A 104 4.08 -16.00 8.01
N SER A 105 4.50 -15.61 6.82
CA SER A 105 3.68 -14.95 5.80
C SER A 105 4.36 -15.12 4.44
N SER A 106 3.60 -15.38 3.38
CA SER A 106 4.12 -15.54 2.02
C SER A 106 4.18 -14.22 1.25
N ARG A 107 3.43 -13.22 1.69
CA ARG A 107 3.11 -11.99 0.93
C ARG A 107 3.55 -10.70 1.65
N SER A 108 4.01 -10.80 2.88
CA SER A 108 4.52 -9.69 3.69
C SER A 108 5.53 -10.21 4.71
N CYS A 109 6.40 -9.35 5.22
CA CYS A 109 7.30 -9.72 6.31
C CYS A 109 6.69 -9.27 7.63
N LYS A 110 6.24 -10.23 8.43
CA LYS A 110 5.66 -9.97 9.76
C LYS A 110 6.65 -10.35 10.83
N PHE A 111 6.80 -9.50 11.83
CA PHE A 111 7.61 -9.81 13.01
C PHE A 111 7.08 -9.11 14.25
N GLN A 112 7.29 -9.76 15.38
CA GLN A 112 6.99 -9.24 16.70
C GLN A 112 8.30 -8.85 17.38
N LEU A 113 8.35 -7.61 17.85
CA LEU A 113 9.40 -7.10 18.73
C LEU A 113 8.86 -7.12 20.14
N SER A 114 9.56 -7.77 21.07
CA SER A 114 9.17 -7.79 22.48
C SER A 114 10.32 -7.41 23.40
N LYS A 115 10.00 -6.70 24.47
CA LYS A 115 10.91 -6.34 25.55
C LYS A 115 10.10 -6.22 26.84
N ASP A 116 10.45 -7.00 27.86
CA ASP A 116 9.75 -7.04 29.14
C ASP A 116 8.23 -7.26 28.95
N ASN A 117 7.39 -6.27 29.33
CA ASN A 117 5.95 -6.29 29.13
C ASN A 117 5.49 -5.54 27.86
N GLU A 118 6.41 -5.03 27.05
CA GLU A 118 6.12 -4.32 25.81
C GLU A 118 6.23 -5.29 24.63
N SER A 119 5.26 -5.24 23.72
CA SER A 119 5.40 -5.92 22.43
C SER A 119 4.73 -5.14 21.31
N PHE A 120 5.37 -5.14 20.15
CA PHE A 120 4.94 -4.46 18.94
C PHE A 120 4.94 -5.45 17.80
N ALA A 121 3.84 -5.49 17.05
CA ALA A 121 3.79 -6.20 15.77
C ALA A 121 4.15 -5.22 14.65
N VAL A 122 5.04 -5.64 13.76
CA VAL A 122 5.43 -4.91 12.57
C VAL A 122 5.14 -5.76 11.36
N GLU A 123 4.51 -5.16 10.36
CA GLU A 123 4.30 -5.76 9.06
C GLU A 123 4.93 -4.88 7.98
N ILE A 124 5.88 -5.45 7.24
CA ILE A 124 6.53 -4.82 6.10
C ILE A 124 5.89 -5.38 4.83
N VAL A 125 5.51 -4.44 3.96
CA VAL A 125 4.84 -4.69 2.69
C VAL A 125 5.74 -4.17 1.59
N PHE A 126 5.95 -4.97 0.57
CA PHE A 126 6.79 -4.58 -0.55
C PHE A 126 5.96 -3.84 -1.59
N GLY A 127 6.53 -2.77 -2.15
CA GLY A 127 5.89 -1.94 -3.16
C GLY A 127 6.84 -1.63 -4.30
N VAL A 128 6.35 -1.72 -5.54
CA VAL A 128 7.05 -1.26 -6.74
C VAL A 128 6.27 -0.09 -7.32
N GLN A 129 6.93 1.06 -7.44
CA GLN A 129 6.31 2.28 -7.97
C GLN A 129 6.08 2.17 -9.48
N GLN A 130 4.95 2.70 -9.96
CA GLN A 130 4.64 2.76 -11.38
C GLN A 130 5.22 4.03 -12.02
N GLY A 131 6.40 3.90 -12.62
CA GLY A 131 7.13 5.03 -13.22
C GLY A 131 7.30 6.16 -12.21
N ASP A 132 7.06 7.40 -12.65
CA ASP A 132 7.13 8.60 -11.79
C ASP A 132 5.78 8.95 -11.14
N SER A 133 4.81 8.05 -11.18
CA SER A 133 3.49 8.26 -10.57
C SER A 133 3.45 7.85 -9.10
N ASP A 134 2.44 8.34 -8.38
CA ASP A 134 2.14 8.00 -6.99
C ASP A 134 1.30 6.72 -6.83
N ILE A 135 1.21 5.96 -7.92
CA ILE A 135 0.59 4.65 -7.95
C ILE A 135 1.69 3.60 -7.83
N SER A 136 1.40 2.54 -7.11
CA SER A 136 2.35 1.44 -6.90
C SER A 136 1.62 0.12 -7.00
N VAL A 137 2.38 -0.96 -7.13
CA VAL A 137 1.89 -2.31 -6.92
C VAL A 137 2.48 -2.84 -5.62
N GLY A 138 1.68 -3.54 -4.83
CA GLY A 138 2.03 -4.01 -3.50
C GLY A 138 1.95 -5.53 -3.38
N SER A 139 2.66 -6.06 -2.39
CA SER A 139 2.66 -7.49 -2.06
C SER A 139 1.46 -7.92 -1.19
N GLN A 140 0.79 -6.99 -0.51
CA GLN A 140 -0.33 -7.26 0.43
C GLN A 140 -1.61 -7.75 -0.25
N PRO A 141 -2.54 -8.37 0.51
CA PRO A 141 -2.97 -9.72 0.19
C PRO A 141 -3.93 -9.76 -0.98
N ALA A 142 -3.75 -10.83 -1.75
CA ALA A 142 -4.71 -11.31 -2.69
C ALA A 142 -5.23 -12.65 -2.15
N GLU A 143 -6.44 -13.04 -2.53
CA GLU A 143 -7.10 -14.28 -2.11
C GLU A 143 -6.19 -15.51 -2.28
N THR A 144 -6.47 -16.57 -1.51
CA THR A 144 -5.76 -17.85 -1.63
C THR A 144 -5.77 -18.35 -3.07
N GLY A 145 -4.61 -18.76 -3.60
CA GLY A 145 -4.49 -19.30 -4.96
C GLY A 145 -3.96 -18.32 -6.01
N ILE A 146 -3.56 -17.11 -5.62
CA ILE A 146 -2.93 -16.15 -6.53
C ILE A 146 -1.44 -16.46 -6.70
N PRO A 147 -0.89 -16.46 -7.94
CA PRO A 147 0.53 -16.75 -8.19
C PRO A 147 1.47 -15.82 -7.40
N SER A 148 2.61 -16.37 -6.96
CA SER A 148 3.66 -15.63 -6.24
C SER A 148 4.21 -14.43 -7.02
N THR A 149 4.10 -14.44 -8.34
CA THR A 149 4.53 -13.36 -9.25
C THR A 149 3.48 -12.26 -9.44
N THR A 150 2.31 -12.38 -8.82
CA THR A 150 1.23 -11.38 -8.94
C THR A 150 1.37 -10.28 -7.89
N TRP A 151 1.44 -9.04 -8.35
CA TRP A 151 1.46 -7.82 -7.55
C TRP A 151 0.12 -7.09 -7.67
N LEU A 152 -0.39 -6.54 -6.57
CA LEU A 152 -1.69 -5.88 -6.56
C LEU A 152 -1.55 -4.37 -6.66
N GLN A 153 -2.33 -3.75 -7.54
CA GLN A 153 -2.36 -2.29 -7.59
C GLN A 153 -2.80 -1.68 -6.25
N THR A 154 -2.04 -0.71 -5.78
CA THR A 154 -2.31 0.03 -4.54
C THR A 154 -2.26 1.53 -4.76
N TYR A 155 -3.11 2.23 -4.00
CA TYR A 155 -3.25 3.68 -4.02
C TYR A 155 -2.71 4.32 -2.73
N ALA A 156 -2.12 3.52 -1.83
CA ALA A 156 -1.75 3.96 -0.48
C ALA A 156 -0.78 5.14 -0.48
N VAL A 157 0.16 5.21 -1.43
CA VAL A 157 1.10 6.34 -1.57
C VAL A 157 0.37 7.62 -1.98
N ALA A 158 -0.49 7.54 -3.00
CA ALA A 158 -1.33 8.66 -3.43
C ALA A 158 -2.28 9.13 -2.33
N GLU A 159 -2.93 8.21 -1.61
CA GLU A 159 -3.80 8.53 -0.46
C GLU A 159 -3.01 9.23 0.66
N ALA A 160 -1.83 8.71 1.03
CA ALA A 160 -1.00 9.30 2.06
C ALA A 160 -0.49 10.69 1.66
N LYS A 161 -0.14 10.90 0.38
CA LYS A 161 0.22 12.21 -0.15
C LYS A 161 -0.95 13.19 -0.12
N SER A 162 -2.16 12.74 -0.48
CA SER A 162 -3.39 13.56 -0.39
C SER A 162 -3.71 13.95 1.03
N PHE A 163 -3.65 12.99 1.96
CA PHE A 163 -3.84 13.26 3.37
C PHE A 163 -2.82 14.28 3.89
N ARG A 164 -1.54 14.13 3.53
CA ARG A 164 -0.48 15.07 3.90
C ARG A 164 -0.69 16.46 3.27
N HIS A 165 -1.15 16.53 2.03
CA HIS A 165 -1.44 17.79 1.35
C HIS A 165 -2.51 18.58 2.10
N ILE A 166 -3.59 17.93 2.53
CA ILE A 166 -4.68 18.55 3.32
C ILE A 166 -4.17 18.94 4.71
N SER A 167 -3.43 18.03 5.36
CA SER A 167 -2.91 18.24 6.72
C SER A 167 -2.00 19.48 6.82
N ARG A 168 -1.23 19.78 5.76
CA ARG A 168 -0.36 20.97 5.70
C ARG A 168 -1.13 22.29 5.68
N GLN A 169 -2.40 22.26 5.27
CA GLN A 169 -3.26 23.44 5.18
C GLN A 169 -4.18 23.59 6.41
N ALA A 170 -4.23 22.57 7.25
CA ALA A 170 -5.09 22.55 8.43
C ALA A 170 -4.51 23.43 9.56
N PRO A 171 -5.37 24.07 10.38
CA PRO A 171 -4.96 24.77 11.59
C PRO A 171 -4.20 23.86 12.58
N GLN A 172 -3.34 24.45 13.41
CA GLN A 172 -2.57 23.72 14.43
C GLN A 172 -3.46 22.98 15.44
N ASP A 173 -4.65 23.50 15.73
CA ASP A 173 -5.65 22.93 16.63
C ASP A 173 -6.63 21.98 15.91
N SER A 174 -6.27 21.49 14.73
CA SER A 174 -7.18 20.68 13.91
C SER A 174 -7.37 19.25 14.43
N TRP A 175 -8.58 18.73 14.27
CA TRP A 175 -9.00 17.41 14.75
C TRP A 175 -9.11 16.34 13.67
N HIS A 176 -8.74 16.63 12.41
CA HIS A 176 -8.83 15.66 11.31
C HIS A 176 -8.10 14.34 11.61
N CYS A 177 -6.86 14.41 12.10
CA CYS A 177 -6.08 13.22 12.49
C CYS A 177 -6.76 12.42 13.61
N LYS A 178 -7.27 13.10 14.64
CA LYS A 178 -7.95 12.46 15.77
C LYS A 178 -9.24 11.77 15.33
N CYS A 179 -10.01 12.39 14.43
CA CYS A 179 -11.22 11.80 13.86
C CYS A 179 -10.89 10.51 13.10
N LEU A 180 -9.89 10.53 12.21
CA LEU A 180 -9.46 9.32 11.50
C LEU A 180 -8.96 8.23 12.46
N GLN A 181 -8.16 8.58 13.47
CA GLN A 181 -7.70 7.63 14.48
C GLN A 181 -8.87 6.98 15.24
N LEU A 182 -9.90 7.76 15.59
CA LEU A 182 -11.11 7.21 16.20
C LEU A 182 -11.85 6.26 15.24
N LEU A 183 -11.91 6.59 13.95
CA LEU A 183 -12.51 5.69 12.94
C LEU A 183 -11.80 4.35 12.87
N THR A 184 -10.47 4.33 12.95
CA THR A 184 -9.69 3.08 12.92
C THR A 184 -9.88 2.20 14.16
N ARG A 185 -10.43 2.75 15.25
CA ARG A 185 -10.71 2.02 16.49
C ARG A 185 -12.07 1.35 16.49
N PHE A 186 -12.96 1.71 15.57
CA PHE A 186 -14.23 1.02 15.47
C PHE A 186 -13.98 -0.39 14.95
N PRO A 187 -14.47 -1.42 15.67
CA PRO A 187 -14.36 -2.79 15.20
C PRO A 187 -15.18 -2.92 13.92
N THR A 188 -14.52 -2.98 12.78
CA THR A 188 -15.17 -3.26 11.51
C THR A 188 -15.53 -4.74 11.46
N GLY A 189 -16.81 -5.02 11.27
CA GLY A 189 -17.39 -6.33 11.08
C GLY A 189 -17.42 -6.73 9.62
N ALA A 190 -18.36 -7.62 9.28
CA ALA A 190 -18.53 -8.12 7.92
C ALA A 190 -19.28 -7.14 6.98
N GLY A 191 -19.84 -6.05 7.50
CA GLY A 191 -20.71 -5.13 6.77
C GLY A 191 -19.95 -4.13 5.89
N PHE A 192 -18.84 -3.56 6.37
CA PHE A 192 -17.94 -2.73 5.57
C PHE A 192 -16.51 -2.73 6.11
N SER A 193 -15.54 -2.42 5.25
CA SER A 193 -14.12 -2.48 5.60
C SER A 193 -13.62 -1.20 6.27
N SER A 194 -12.49 -1.31 6.98
CA SER A 194 -11.74 -0.15 7.48
C SER A 194 -11.28 0.78 6.34
N TYR A 195 -11.06 0.22 5.14
CA TYR A 195 -10.79 1.00 3.94
C TYR A 195 -11.98 1.87 3.54
N ALA A 196 -13.22 1.37 3.63
CA ALA A 196 -14.42 2.17 3.36
C ALA A 196 -14.55 3.36 4.35
N LEU A 197 -14.33 3.13 5.66
CA LEU A 197 -14.32 4.21 6.65
C LEU A 197 -13.23 5.26 6.36
N LYS A 198 -12.03 4.81 5.98
CA LYS A 198 -10.96 5.70 5.54
C LYS A 198 -11.39 6.52 4.31
N THR A 199 -12.00 5.88 3.31
CA THR A 199 -12.47 6.54 2.10
C THR A 199 -13.51 7.63 2.40
N VAL A 200 -14.47 7.37 3.31
CA VAL A 200 -15.41 8.38 3.81
C VAL A 200 -14.67 9.57 4.42
N GLY A 201 -13.71 9.29 5.33
CA GLY A 201 -12.91 10.33 5.96
C GLY A 201 -12.13 11.17 4.95
N MET A 202 -11.52 10.53 3.94
CA MET A 202 -10.78 11.21 2.88
C MET A 202 -11.68 12.11 2.02
N HIS A 203 -12.89 11.65 1.65
CA HIS A 203 -13.86 12.48 0.91
C HIS A 203 -14.29 13.70 1.71
N LEU A 204 -14.56 13.54 3.00
CA LEU A 204 -14.89 14.68 3.87
C LEU A 204 -13.73 15.66 4.03
N LEU A 205 -12.50 15.16 4.16
CA LEU A 205 -11.31 16.01 4.22
C LEU A 205 -11.11 16.82 2.94
N ASN A 206 -11.53 16.28 1.80
CA ASN A 206 -11.43 16.95 0.51
C ASN A 206 -12.57 17.95 0.23
N THR A 207 -13.71 17.79 0.89
CA THR A 207 -14.91 18.64 0.68
C THR A 207 -15.06 19.74 1.73
N ILE A 208 -14.68 19.48 2.99
CA ILE A 208 -14.74 20.44 4.08
C ILE A 208 -13.45 21.28 4.11
N PRO A 209 -13.53 22.62 4.05
CA PRO A 209 -12.35 23.48 4.10
C PRO A 209 -11.47 23.21 5.33
N PRO A 210 -10.13 23.22 5.22
CA PRO A 210 -9.21 22.93 6.33
C PRO A 210 -9.48 23.77 7.60
N THR A 211 -9.91 25.01 7.44
CA THR A 211 -10.25 25.94 8.53
C THR A 211 -11.43 25.48 9.40
N GLN A 212 -12.31 24.62 8.87
CA GLN A 212 -13.48 24.10 9.58
C GLN A 212 -13.17 22.81 10.37
N TRP A 213 -11.95 22.29 10.30
CA TRP A 213 -11.51 21.15 11.09
C TRP A 213 -10.96 21.52 12.48
N ARG A 214 -11.24 22.73 12.99
CA ARG A 214 -10.78 23.20 14.30
C ARG A 214 -11.39 22.39 15.45
N GLY A 215 -10.73 22.42 16.61
CA GLY A 215 -11.07 21.54 17.72
C GLY A 215 -12.37 21.78 18.47
N GLY A 216 -12.95 22.98 18.35
CA GLY A 216 -14.27 23.28 18.90
C GLY A 216 -15.39 22.40 18.31
N ASP A 217 -15.18 21.88 17.10
CA ASP A 217 -16.21 21.15 16.32
C ASP A 217 -15.97 19.63 16.28
N SER A 218 -15.14 19.08 17.17
CA SER A 218 -14.72 17.66 17.13
C SER A 218 -15.89 16.66 17.07
N ARG A 219 -16.92 16.86 17.91
CA ARG A 219 -18.15 16.04 17.88
C ARG A 219 -18.90 16.19 16.55
N GLN A 220 -19.00 17.42 16.04
CA GLN A 220 -19.67 17.68 14.77
C GLN A 220 -18.98 16.95 13.62
N ARG A 221 -17.64 16.95 13.57
CA ARG A 221 -16.89 16.27 12.50
C ARG A 221 -17.06 14.75 12.53
N LEU A 222 -17.13 14.14 13.71
CA LEU A 222 -17.48 12.73 13.83
C LEU A 222 -18.91 12.46 13.34
N MET A 223 -19.87 13.34 13.67
CA MET A 223 -21.24 13.22 13.15
C MET A 223 -21.32 13.40 11.64
N ASP A 224 -20.52 14.29 11.05
CA ASP A 224 -20.46 14.47 9.60
C ASP A 224 -19.92 13.21 8.91
N ILE A 225 -18.92 12.55 9.51
CA ILE A 225 -18.42 11.24 9.05
C ILE A 225 -19.50 10.18 9.08
N LEU A 226 -20.20 10.03 10.21
CA LEU A 226 -21.29 9.06 10.34
C LEU A 226 -22.43 9.37 9.37
N LYS A 227 -22.78 10.65 9.20
CA LYS A 227 -23.80 11.10 8.25
C LYS A 227 -23.41 10.79 6.81
N TYR A 228 -22.15 11.05 6.44
CA TYR A 228 -21.66 10.71 5.09
C TYR A 228 -21.72 9.20 4.86
N LEU A 229 -21.26 8.39 5.82
CA LEU A 229 -21.35 6.93 5.75
C LEU A 229 -22.80 6.46 5.61
N HIS A 230 -23.73 7.03 6.38
CA HIS A 230 -25.16 6.72 6.27
C HIS A 230 -25.70 7.01 4.87
N CYS A 231 -25.44 8.21 4.34
CA CYS A 231 -25.86 8.56 2.99
C CYS A 231 -25.24 7.63 1.94
N SER A 232 -23.97 7.24 2.08
CA SER A 232 -23.34 6.26 1.20
C SER A 232 -23.96 4.87 1.28
N LEU A 233 -24.43 4.46 2.47
CA LEU A 233 -25.16 3.20 2.62
C LEU A 233 -26.55 3.29 1.99
N GLU A 234 -27.30 4.37 2.24
CA GLU A 234 -28.63 4.59 1.64
C GLU A 234 -28.59 4.59 0.11
N THR A 235 -27.59 5.26 -0.49
CA THR A 235 -27.39 5.28 -1.94
C THR A 235 -26.68 4.02 -2.46
N LYS A 236 -26.17 3.17 -1.56
CA LYS A 236 -25.32 2.00 -1.86
C LYS A 236 -24.10 2.37 -2.70
N GLN A 237 -23.59 3.59 -2.52
CA GLN A 237 -22.49 4.16 -3.28
C GLN A 237 -21.45 4.79 -2.38
N LEU A 238 -20.23 4.27 -2.48
CA LEU A 238 -19.02 4.86 -1.93
C LEU A 238 -17.93 4.79 -2.99
N HIS A 239 -17.73 5.88 -3.72
CA HIS A 239 -16.75 5.96 -4.78
C HIS A 239 -15.32 5.95 -4.25
N HIS A 240 -14.41 5.29 -4.98
CA HIS A 240 -12.99 5.27 -4.65
C HIS A 240 -12.42 6.69 -4.57
N PHE A 241 -11.57 6.96 -3.58
CA PHE A 241 -11.10 8.33 -3.32
C PHE A 241 -10.10 8.86 -4.37
N VAL A 242 -9.21 8.00 -4.89
CA VAL A 242 -8.17 8.40 -5.85
C VAL A 242 -8.64 8.35 -7.32
N LEU A 243 -9.32 7.28 -7.72
CA LEU A 243 -9.80 7.07 -9.09
C LEU A 243 -11.07 7.86 -9.35
N GLY A 244 -11.16 8.54 -10.49
CA GLY A 244 -12.35 9.28 -10.92
C GLY A 244 -12.71 10.50 -10.07
N ASN A 245 -11.84 10.87 -9.11
CA ASN A 245 -12.05 12.02 -8.26
C ASN A 245 -11.46 13.28 -8.92
N ALA A 246 -12.34 14.07 -9.54
CA ALA A 246 -11.96 15.33 -10.19
C ALA A 246 -11.35 16.35 -9.22
N SER A 247 -11.73 16.28 -7.94
CA SER A 247 -11.24 17.17 -6.88
C SER A 247 -9.98 16.65 -6.19
N PHE A 248 -9.35 15.58 -6.70
CA PHE A 248 -8.12 15.04 -6.13
C PHE A 248 -6.94 16.01 -6.36
N PRO A 249 -6.04 16.26 -5.38
CA PRO A 249 -4.98 17.26 -5.51
C PRO A 249 -4.10 17.07 -6.76
N MET A 250 -3.80 18.15 -7.48
CA MET A 250 -3.06 18.10 -8.75
C MET A 250 -1.57 17.85 -8.57
N GLU A 251 -1.01 18.13 -7.39
CA GLU A 251 0.40 17.89 -7.05
C GLU A 251 0.75 16.41 -6.90
N ILE A 252 -0.26 15.53 -6.88
CA ILE A 252 -0.10 14.09 -6.77
C ILE A 252 -0.13 13.51 -8.17
N SER A 253 0.97 12.87 -8.55
CA SER A 253 1.18 12.34 -9.89
C SER A 253 0.34 11.08 -10.08
N LEU A 254 -0.63 11.10 -10.98
CA LEU A 254 -1.43 9.92 -11.32
C LEU A 254 -1.21 9.56 -12.79
N PRO A 255 -1.26 8.26 -13.16
CA PRO A 255 -1.20 7.86 -14.56
C PRO A 255 -2.35 8.48 -15.38
N SER A 256 -2.13 8.61 -16.68
CA SER A 256 -3.12 9.15 -17.62
C SER A 256 -4.44 8.39 -17.52
N GLY A 257 -5.56 9.12 -17.47
CA GLY A 257 -6.90 8.54 -17.40
C GLY A 257 -7.42 8.27 -16.00
N PHE A 258 -6.57 8.22 -14.95
CA PHE A 258 -7.04 7.88 -13.60
C PHE A 258 -8.02 8.90 -13.02
N ARG A 259 -7.83 10.19 -13.34
CA ARG A 259 -8.70 11.29 -12.88
C ARG A 259 -10.06 11.32 -13.55
N VAL A 260 -10.15 10.81 -14.79
CA VAL A 260 -11.37 10.82 -15.62
C VAL A 260 -12.02 9.44 -15.71
N ALA A 261 -11.42 8.42 -15.09
CA ALA A 261 -11.98 7.09 -15.02
C ALA A 261 -13.30 7.11 -14.24
N GLU A 262 -14.21 6.19 -14.58
CA GLU A 262 -15.38 5.95 -13.74
C GLU A 262 -14.92 5.48 -12.36
N PRO A 263 -15.30 6.17 -11.27
CA PRO A 263 -14.79 5.85 -9.94
C PRO A 263 -15.40 4.53 -9.47
N PRO A 264 -14.59 3.51 -9.16
CA PRO A 264 -15.11 2.24 -8.68
C PRO A 264 -15.91 2.40 -7.39
N ASN A 265 -17.07 1.74 -7.28
CA ASN A 265 -17.89 1.74 -6.09
C ASN A 265 -17.38 0.69 -5.08
N LEU A 266 -16.90 1.14 -3.92
CA LEU A 266 -16.49 0.26 -2.81
C LEU A 266 -17.68 -0.50 -2.21
N PHE A 267 -18.90 0.00 -2.38
CA PHE A 267 -20.14 -0.66 -1.96
C PHE A 267 -20.79 -1.51 -3.05
N GLN A 268 -20.02 -1.96 -4.05
CA GLN A 268 -20.56 -2.78 -5.15
C GLN A 268 -21.26 -4.06 -4.65
N HIS A 269 -20.70 -4.73 -3.64
CA HIS A 269 -21.33 -5.92 -3.06
C HIS A 269 -22.65 -5.58 -2.35
N GLN A 270 -22.67 -4.53 -1.54
CA GLN A 270 -23.86 -4.02 -0.85
C GLN A 270 -24.91 -3.50 -1.86
N ALA A 271 -24.48 -2.98 -3.01
CA ALA A 271 -25.36 -2.60 -4.11
C ALA A 271 -26.05 -3.82 -4.73
N SER A 272 -25.34 -4.95 -4.79
CA SER A 272 -25.77 -6.17 -5.48
C SER A 272 -26.49 -7.18 -4.57
N SER A 273 -26.27 -7.12 -3.25
CA SER A 273 -26.74 -8.09 -2.25
C SER A 273 -27.49 -7.41 -1.11
N LEU A 274 -28.76 -7.80 -0.93
CA LEU A 274 -29.59 -7.26 0.16
C LEU A 274 -29.08 -7.68 1.55
N ASP A 275 -28.53 -8.89 1.67
CA ASP A 275 -27.98 -9.39 2.93
C ASP A 275 -26.72 -8.64 3.34
N ASP A 276 -25.79 -8.41 2.39
CA ASP A 276 -24.57 -7.63 2.67
C ASP A 276 -24.91 -6.18 2.99
N HIS A 277 -25.91 -5.60 2.33
CA HIS A 277 -26.41 -4.28 2.67
C HIS A 277 -27.03 -4.22 4.07
N ALA A 278 -27.87 -5.19 4.44
CA ALA A 278 -28.47 -5.25 5.78
C ALA A 278 -27.41 -5.38 6.88
N LYS A 279 -26.38 -6.21 6.65
CA LYS A 279 -25.21 -6.32 7.55
C LYS A 279 -24.48 -5.00 7.70
N ALA A 280 -24.23 -4.29 6.60
CA ALA A 280 -23.59 -2.97 6.61
C ALA A 280 -24.41 -1.93 7.39
N VAL A 281 -25.74 -1.91 7.21
CA VAL A 281 -26.64 -1.02 7.97
C VAL A 281 -26.63 -1.36 9.46
N GLN A 282 -26.68 -2.65 9.81
CA GLN A 282 -26.63 -3.07 11.21
C GLN A 282 -25.30 -2.69 11.87
N GLU A 283 -24.20 -2.86 11.15
CA GLU A 283 -22.89 -2.43 11.62
C GLU A 283 -22.81 -0.91 11.82
N TYR A 284 -23.37 -0.12 10.91
CA TYR A 284 -23.49 1.32 11.06
C TYR A 284 -24.27 1.72 12.32
N ILE A 285 -25.37 1.04 12.64
CA ILE A 285 -26.16 1.30 13.85
C ILE A 285 -25.30 1.13 15.12
N HIS A 286 -24.37 0.18 15.13
CA HIS A 286 -23.44 0.00 16.25
C HIS A 286 -22.40 1.13 16.39
N LEU A 287 -22.16 1.91 15.34
CA LEU A 287 -21.27 3.08 15.37
C LEU A 287 -21.93 4.34 15.94
N LEU A 288 -23.26 4.39 16.01
CA LEU A 288 -23.97 5.55 16.50
C LEU A 288 -23.71 5.74 18.00
N PRO A 289 -23.44 6.98 18.45
CA PRO A 289 -23.32 7.27 19.88
C PRO A 289 -24.65 6.95 20.57
N ARG A 290 -24.57 6.20 21.67
CA ARG A 290 -25.71 5.92 22.56
C ARG A 290 -26.05 7.13 23.42
#